data_AF-A0AAD7Y419-F1
#
_entry.id   AF-A0AAD7Y419-F1
#
_cell.length_a   1.000
_cell.length_b   1.000
_cell.length_c   1.000
_cell.angle_alpha   90.00
_cell.angle_beta   90.00
_cell.angle_gamma   90.00
#
_symmetry.space_group_name_H-M   'P 1'
#
loop_
_entity.id
_entity.type
_entity.pdbx_description
1 polymer ?
#
loop_
_entity_poly.entity_id
_entity_poly.type
_entity_poly.pdbx_seq_one_letter_code
_entity_poly.pdbx_strand_id
1 'polypeptide(L)'
;MYSTIEAIGGEGQQQQPPGWYQVMMDKLETIQKALQSGSDNENASVDMATTIKKKHNPTMTANVDHRMLQHHQGAIQELRQDLGILRQIASEFQCETKAMLDEMRGKAYEYCNKQRQVLLGGQTTPSSSSSSGDTNAKGVCGEGDKHRRHYLQETKDRSESTATHITTRLQDLQDTIDQLKLDVTQRRCRPSTTQLEHCEQEVADLDKEIDAFCQLLKEAKPIWKLVWEQELQNVVQEQQFLKEQEALVLDLRDDHADLVQVLKQLQKVHEIQTRQRDNGGNASSSSVRSIFPALSIGGDGSNNNTSSSSSIHYGGGEPGDMASVLKQVTTIDVDHTKRVKAMEQAEKMRARELANRIDDFEKELTAFVDAKKLKRTGGAEQVDRQRKQKDEQLLKALYSNSNKGI
;
A
#
# COMPACT_ATOMS: atom_id res chain seq x y z
N MET A 1 21.30 -54.10 -13.72
CA MET A 1 19.93 -54.01 -13.20
C MET A 1 19.36 -52.70 -13.66
N TYR A 2 18.66 -52.75 -14.80
CA TYR A 2 17.82 -51.67 -15.27
C TYR A 2 16.57 -51.63 -14.37
N SER A 3 16.30 -50.48 -13.75
CA SER A 3 14.98 -50.17 -13.23
C SER A 3 14.55 -48.82 -13.79
N THR A 4 13.90 -48.92 -14.94
CA THR A 4 12.82 -48.07 -15.42
C THR A 4 11.95 -47.59 -14.25
N ILE A 5 11.88 -46.27 -14.05
CA ILE A 5 10.75 -45.66 -13.32
C ILE A 5 9.92 -44.93 -14.36
N GLU A 6 8.69 -45.42 -14.44
CA GLU A 6 7.65 -45.08 -15.39
C GLU A 6 7.20 -43.63 -15.28
N ALA A 7 6.87 -43.09 -16.44
CA ALA A 7 6.21 -41.82 -16.63
C ALA A 7 4.84 -41.80 -15.95
N ILE A 8 4.65 -40.90 -14.99
CA ILE A 8 3.33 -40.40 -14.61
C ILE A 8 3.20 -39.03 -15.28
N GLY A 9 2.56 -39.03 -16.45
CA GLY A 9 2.13 -37.83 -17.15
C GLY A 9 1.04 -37.13 -16.35
N GLY A 10 1.44 -36.17 -15.52
CA GLY A 10 0.59 -35.04 -15.17
C GLY A 10 0.90 -33.92 -16.15
N GLU A 11 -0.07 -33.53 -16.96
CA GLU A 11 -0.02 -32.30 -17.76
C GLU A 11 0.13 -31.10 -16.82
N GLY A 12 1.37 -30.79 -16.45
CA GLY A 12 1.71 -29.50 -15.89
C GLY A 12 1.50 -28.49 -17.01
N GLN A 13 0.40 -27.74 -16.93
CA GLN A 13 0.25 -26.50 -17.68
C GLN A 13 1.52 -25.69 -17.45
N GLN A 14 2.37 -25.67 -18.46
CA GLN A 14 3.56 -24.83 -18.50
C GLN A 14 3.02 -23.40 -18.60
N GLN A 15 2.82 -22.78 -17.43
CA GLN A 15 2.35 -21.40 -17.34
C GLN A 15 3.34 -20.55 -18.12
N GLN A 16 2.84 -19.98 -19.21
CA GLN A 16 3.55 -18.98 -20.00
C GLN A 16 4.06 -17.91 -19.01
N PRO A 17 5.34 -17.52 -19.09
CA PRO A 17 5.86 -16.47 -18.24
C PRO A 17 4.96 -15.23 -18.41
N PRO A 18 4.58 -14.55 -17.31
CA PRO A 18 3.70 -13.39 -17.38
C PRO A 18 4.20 -12.39 -18.43
N GLY A 19 3.30 -11.74 -19.17
CA GLY A 19 3.69 -10.86 -20.29
C GLY A 19 4.66 -9.74 -19.90
N TRP A 20 4.66 -9.32 -18.62
CA TRP A 20 5.64 -8.36 -18.10
C TRP A 20 7.08 -8.91 -18.09
N TYR A 21 7.27 -10.22 -17.92
CA TYR A 21 8.57 -10.89 -17.95
C TYR A 21 9.16 -10.83 -19.35
N GLN A 22 8.33 -11.06 -20.38
CA GLN A 22 8.76 -10.91 -21.77
C GLN A 22 9.13 -9.46 -22.09
N VAL A 23 8.34 -8.49 -21.64
CA VAL A 23 8.63 -7.06 -21.81
C VAL A 23 9.92 -6.66 -21.07
N MET A 24 10.16 -7.23 -19.89
CA MET A 24 11.38 -6.99 -19.12
C MET A 24 12.60 -7.60 -19.81
N MET A 25 12.49 -8.82 -20.32
CA MET A 25 13.56 -9.49 -21.05
C MET A 25 13.89 -8.74 -22.35
N ASP A 26 12.88 -8.29 -23.11
CA ASP A 26 13.08 -7.45 -24.29
C ASP A 26 13.78 -6.13 -23.94
N LYS A 27 13.40 -5.48 -22.82
CA LYS A 27 14.06 -4.25 -22.36
C LYS A 27 15.50 -4.52 -21.92
N LEU A 28 15.78 -5.62 -21.23
CA LEU A 28 17.12 -6.01 -20.82
C LEU A 28 17.99 -6.38 -22.02
N GLU A 29 17.44 -7.06 -23.02
CA GLU A 29 18.12 -7.39 -24.27
C GLU A 29 18.39 -6.12 -25.09
N THR A 30 17.45 -5.18 -25.13
CA THR A 30 17.64 -3.87 -25.77
C THR A 30 18.76 -3.07 -25.09
N ILE A 31 18.82 -3.05 -23.75
CA ILE A 31 19.88 -2.39 -22.98
C ILE A 31 21.23 -3.09 -23.21
N GLN A 32 21.24 -4.42 -23.25
CA GLN A 32 22.46 -5.20 -23.51
C GLN A 32 22.97 -4.97 -24.94
N LYS A 33 22.07 -4.87 -25.92
CA LYS A 33 22.39 -4.57 -27.33
C LYS A 33 22.88 -3.13 -27.49
N ALA A 34 22.32 -2.16 -26.76
CA ALA A 34 22.79 -0.78 -26.74
C ALA A 34 24.21 -0.65 -26.16
N LEU A 35 24.51 -1.42 -25.10
CA LEU A 35 25.86 -1.49 -24.50
C LEU A 35 26.86 -2.17 -25.44
N GLN A 36 26.44 -3.19 -26.20
CA GLN A 36 27.30 -3.84 -27.20
C GLN A 36 27.53 -2.95 -28.44
N SER A 37 26.49 -2.25 -28.92
CA SER A 37 26.59 -1.33 -30.07
C SER A 37 27.34 -0.04 -29.76
N GLY A 38 27.47 0.33 -28.47
CA GLY A 38 28.35 1.41 -28.04
C GLY A 38 29.83 1.14 -28.33
N SER A 39 30.21 -0.13 -28.50
CA SER A 39 31.57 -0.55 -28.89
C SER A 39 31.81 -0.52 -30.41
N ASP A 40 30.76 -0.55 -31.23
CA ASP A 40 30.90 -0.67 -32.69
C ASP A 40 30.82 0.69 -33.42
N ASN A 41 30.38 1.76 -32.74
CA ASN A 41 30.21 3.08 -33.36
C ASN A 41 31.48 3.96 -33.35
N GLU A 42 32.57 3.53 -32.70
CA GLU A 42 33.87 4.22 -32.80
C GLU A 42 34.69 3.78 -34.02
N ASN A 43 34.37 2.63 -34.64
CA ASN A 43 35.12 2.10 -35.78
C ASN A 43 34.56 2.51 -37.17
N ALA A 44 33.41 3.17 -37.25
CA ALA A 44 32.86 3.66 -38.53
C ALA A 44 33.38 5.05 -38.95
N SER A 45 34.23 5.70 -38.14
CA SER A 45 34.75 7.06 -38.40
C SER A 45 36.13 7.06 -39.09
N VAL A 46 36.79 5.90 -39.23
CA VAL A 46 38.21 5.84 -39.66
C VAL A 46 38.40 5.62 -41.18
N ASP A 47 37.36 5.26 -41.94
CA ASP A 47 37.50 4.87 -43.36
C ASP A 47 37.20 5.96 -44.40
N MET A 48 37.52 7.23 -44.11
CA MET A 48 37.46 8.31 -45.11
C MET A 48 38.80 9.04 -45.35
N ALA A 49 39.94 8.38 -45.07
CA ALA A 49 41.27 9.00 -45.18
C ALA A 49 42.19 8.39 -46.26
N THR A 50 41.71 7.51 -47.13
CA THR A 50 42.55 6.95 -48.22
C THR A 50 41.81 6.89 -49.55
N THR A 51 41.71 8.03 -50.24
CA THR A 51 41.90 8.16 -51.70
C THR A 51 41.70 9.63 -52.10
N ILE A 52 42.76 10.44 -52.04
CA ILE A 52 42.83 11.68 -52.83
C ILE A 52 44.15 11.69 -53.58
N LYS A 53 44.05 11.38 -54.87
CA LYS A 53 45.14 11.49 -55.84
C LYS A 53 45.63 12.93 -55.91
N LYS A 54 46.93 13.08 -55.75
CA LYS A 54 47.74 14.28 -55.95
C LYS A 54 47.45 14.91 -57.33
N LYS A 55 46.74 16.04 -57.35
CA LYS A 55 46.81 17.05 -58.42
C LYS A 55 47.18 18.37 -57.77
N HIS A 56 48.45 18.74 -57.91
CA HIS A 56 48.89 20.12 -57.67
C HIS A 56 48.21 21.03 -58.70
N ASN A 57 47.60 22.11 -58.22
CA ASN A 57 47.34 23.31 -59.00
C ASN A 57 47.80 24.50 -58.13
N PRO A 58 48.61 25.45 -58.66
CA PRO A 58 49.21 26.47 -57.82
C PRO A 58 48.27 27.66 -57.61
N THR A 59 48.38 28.26 -56.42
CA THR A 59 48.10 29.67 -56.11
C THR A 59 46.65 30.13 -56.19
N MET A 60 45.96 30.03 -55.06
CA MET A 60 44.97 31.02 -54.62
C MET A 60 45.44 31.55 -53.26
N THR A 61 46.37 32.50 -53.26
CA THR A 61 46.64 33.31 -52.07
C THR A 61 45.49 34.30 -51.93
N ALA A 62 44.38 33.84 -51.36
CA ALA A 62 43.39 34.76 -50.80
C ALA A 62 44.09 35.49 -49.66
N ASN A 63 44.19 36.81 -49.77
CA ASN A 63 44.65 37.68 -48.70
C ASN A 63 43.62 37.61 -47.57
N VAL A 64 43.72 36.58 -46.72
CA VAL A 64 42.90 36.44 -45.52
C VAL A 64 43.39 37.51 -44.56
N ASP A 65 42.57 38.55 -44.35
CA ASP A 65 42.88 39.60 -43.41
C ASP A 65 43.14 38.97 -42.03
N HIS A 66 44.41 38.97 -41.63
CA HIS A 66 44.89 38.36 -40.39
C HIS A 66 44.10 38.85 -39.16
N ARG A 67 43.62 40.09 -39.23
CA ARG A 67 42.77 40.74 -38.22
C ARG A 67 41.39 40.08 -38.09
N MET A 68 40.78 39.69 -39.20
CA MET A 68 39.49 39.01 -39.20
C MET A 68 39.63 37.58 -38.69
N LEU A 69 40.73 36.91 -39.03
CA LEU A 69 41.03 35.56 -38.53
C LEU A 69 41.28 35.56 -37.02
N GLN A 70 42.02 36.55 -36.50
CA GLN A 70 42.22 36.73 -35.05
C GLN A 70 40.90 37.02 -34.33
N HIS A 71 40.03 37.84 -34.92
CA HIS A 71 38.70 38.12 -34.37
C HIS A 71 37.84 36.85 -34.30
N HIS A 72 37.81 36.04 -35.36
CA HIS A 72 37.09 34.76 -35.35
C HIS A 72 37.68 33.77 -34.34
N GLN A 73 39.02 33.73 -34.17
CA GLN A 73 39.64 32.91 -33.14
C GLN A 73 39.25 33.35 -31.73
N GLY A 74 39.18 34.65 -31.46
CA GLY A 74 38.70 35.19 -30.19
C GLY A 74 37.25 34.80 -29.90
N ALA A 75 36.35 35.00 -30.86
CA ALA A 75 34.94 34.64 -30.71
C ALA A 75 34.74 33.12 -30.50
N ILE A 76 35.53 32.27 -31.16
CA ILE A 76 35.49 30.82 -30.94
C ILE A 76 36.00 30.44 -29.54
N GLN A 77 36.99 31.14 -29.00
CA GLN A 77 37.47 30.93 -27.64
C GLN A 77 36.41 31.32 -26.60
N GLU A 78 35.75 32.46 -26.79
CA GLU A 78 34.65 32.93 -25.95
C GLU A 78 33.48 31.93 -25.94
N LEU A 79 33.04 31.48 -27.12
CA LEU A 79 31.98 30.46 -27.23
C LEU A 79 32.35 29.11 -26.58
N ARG A 80 33.64 28.73 -26.61
CA ARG A 80 34.12 27.52 -25.92
C ARG A 80 34.11 27.69 -24.41
N GLN A 81 34.45 28.88 -23.93
CA GLN A 81 34.37 29.22 -22.51
C GLN A 81 32.92 29.20 -22.04
N ASP A 82 32.00 29.82 -22.79
CA ASP A 82 30.56 29.80 -22.50
C ASP A 82 29.97 28.39 -22.52
N LEU A 83 30.38 27.54 -23.47
CA LEU A 83 29.97 26.13 -23.51
C LEU A 83 30.47 25.36 -22.27
N GLY A 84 31.68 25.67 -21.78
CA GLY A 84 32.22 25.12 -20.55
C GLY A 84 31.39 25.54 -19.34
N ILE A 85 31.04 26.82 -19.24
CA ILE A 85 30.17 27.36 -18.19
C ILE A 85 28.78 26.71 -18.25
N LEU A 86 28.18 26.55 -19.44
CA LEU A 86 26.88 25.89 -19.60
C LEU A 86 26.93 24.41 -19.18
N ARG A 87 28.02 23.70 -19.48
CA ARG A 87 28.22 22.30 -19.03
C ARG A 87 28.36 22.22 -17.51
N GLN A 88 29.07 23.16 -16.90
CA GLN A 88 29.22 23.25 -15.46
C GLN A 88 27.86 23.49 -14.78
N ILE A 89 27.09 24.48 -15.25
CA ILE A 89 25.75 24.78 -14.73
C ILE A 89 24.81 23.57 -14.90
N ALA A 90 24.85 22.88 -16.04
CA ALA A 90 24.04 21.70 -16.26
C ALA A 90 24.41 20.55 -15.31
N SER A 91 25.71 20.36 -15.04
CA SER A 91 26.19 19.35 -14.08
C SER A 91 25.79 19.71 -12.64
N GLU A 92 25.92 20.98 -12.25
CA GLU A 92 25.52 21.47 -10.94
C GLU A 92 24.01 21.31 -10.73
N PHE A 93 23.20 21.70 -11.71
CA PHE A 93 21.75 21.52 -11.69
C PHE A 93 21.33 20.05 -11.60
N GLN A 94 22.02 19.15 -12.31
CA GLN A 94 21.76 17.71 -12.24
C GLN A 94 22.09 17.14 -10.85
N CYS A 95 23.22 17.54 -10.26
CA CYS A 95 23.59 17.15 -8.90
C CYS A 95 22.57 17.67 -7.87
N GLU A 96 22.16 18.93 -7.97
CA GLU A 96 21.17 19.53 -7.07
C GLU A 96 19.80 18.84 -7.21
N THR A 97 19.36 18.57 -8.44
CA THR A 97 18.10 17.84 -8.69
C THR A 97 18.15 16.43 -8.11
N LYS A 98 19.28 15.73 -8.25
CA LYS A 98 19.47 14.39 -7.66
C LYS A 98 19.40 14.44 -6.14
N ALA A 99 20.07 15.41 -5.52
CA ALA A 99 20.02 15.62 -4.07
C ALA A 99 18.59 15.93 -3.58
N MET A 100 17.85 16.79 -4.28
CA MET A 100 16.45 17.09 -3.96
C MET A 100 15.54 15.87 -4.05
N LEU A 101 15.73 15.02 -5.06
CA LEU A 101 14.96 13.78 -5.23
C LEU A 101 15.30 12.75 -4.14
N ASP A 102 16.56 12.66 -3.72
CA ASP A 102 16.97 11.77 -2.61
C ASP A 102 16.39 12.27 -1.27
N GLU A 103 16.38 13.58 -1.03
CA GLU A 103 15.73 14.16 0.16
C GLU A 103 14.21 13.93 0.15
N MET A 104 13.55 14.12 -0.99
CA MET A 104 12.11 13.84 -1.15
C MET A 104 11.79 12.37 -0.90
N ARG A 105 12.65 11.45 -1.37
CA ARG A 105 12.54 10.01 -1.12
C ARG A 105 12.69 9.70 0.37
N GLY A 106 13.65 10.33 1.05
CA GLY A 106 13.85 10.22 2.50
C GLY A 106 12.60 10.68 3.27
N LYS A 107 12.08 11.87 2.97
CA LYS A 107 10.85 12.41 3.59
C LYS A 107 9.62 11.55 3.31
N ALA A 108 9.47 11.01 2.11
CA ALA A 108 8.39 10.09 1.77
C ALA A 108 8.49 8.78 2.56
N TYR A 109 9.70 8.25 2.74
CA TYR A 109 9.95 7.06 3.57
C TYR A 109 9.64 7.31 5.05
N GLU A 110 10.03 8.47 5.59
CA GLU A 110 9.68 8.89 6.95
C GLU A 110 8.17 9.06 7.12
N TYR A 111 7.49 9.69 6.17
CA TYR A 111 6.03 9.86 6.20
C TYR A 111 5.31 8.50 6.17
N CYS A 112 5.67 7.60 5.27
CA CYS A 112 5.12 6.25 5.23
C CYS A 112 5.40 5.47 6.52
N ASN A 113 6.60 5.59 7.10
CA ASN A 113 6.92 4.97 8.38
C ASN A 113 6.13 5.56 9.55
N LYS A 114 5.97 6.88 9.59
CA LYS A 114 5.20 7.56 10.63
C LYS A 114 3.72 7.23 10.51
N GLN A 115 3.17 7.17 9.29
CA GLN A 115 1.80 6.69 9.05
C GLN A 115 1.63 5.23 9.47
N ARG A 116 2.60 4.36 9.13
CA ARG A 116 2.63 2.97 9.60
C ARG A 116 2.67 2.87 11.13
N GLN A 117 3.42 3.74 11.79
CA GLN A 117 3.53 3.79 13.25
C GLN A 117 2.26 4.35 13.93
N VAL A 118 1.55 5.27 13.28
CA VAL A 118 0.25 5.79 13.72
C VAL A 118 -0.86 4.74 13.53
N LEU A 119 -0.85 4.01 12.42
CA LEU A 119 -1.72 2.85 12.18
C LEU A 119 -1.47 1.70 13.16
N LEU A 120 -0.24 1.56 13.66
CA LEU A 120 0.18 0.59 14.69
C LEU A 120 0.16 1.17 16.12
N GLY A 121 -0.33 2.39 16.33
CA GLY A 121 -0.19 3.09 17.60
C GLY A 121 -1.13 2.59 18.69
N GLY A 122 -0.61 1.72 19.58
CA GLY A 122 -1.35 1.33 20.79
C GLY A 122 -0.71 0.38 21.79
N GLN A 123 0.62 0.17 21.84
CA GLN A 123 1.24 -0.37 23.06
C GLN A 123 2.75 -0.17 23.12
N THR A 124 3.15 0.64 24.09
CA THR A 124 4.51 0.72 24.63
C THR A 124 4.60 -0.18 25.85
N THR A 125 5.45 -1.20 25.84
CA THR A 125 6.31 -1.58 26.98
C THR A 125 7.52 -2.40 26.48
N PRO A 126 8.73 -2.14 27.02
CA PRO A 126 9.90 -2.97 26.73
C PRO A 126 10.01 -4.08 27.77
N SER A 127 9.86 -5.33 27.37
CA SER A 127 10.32 -6.46 28.18
C SER A 127 10.53 -7.73 27.35
N SER A 128 11.77 -8.18 27.38
CA SER A 128 12.25 -9.53 27.10
C SER A 128 11.38 -10.62 27.72
N SER A 129 10.98 -11.63 26.94
CA SER A 129 11.08 -13.05 27.34
C SER A 129 10.59 -13.99 26.22
N SER A 130 11.32 -15.08 26.08
CA SER A 130 11.07 -16.24 25.24
C SER A 130 9.78 -16.97 25.65
N SER A 131 8.96 -17.43 24.70
CA SER A 131 8.09 -18.60 24.89
C SER A 131 7.50 -19.07 23.56
N SER A 132 7.65 -20.37 23.30
CA SER A 132 7.08 -21.17 22.21
C SER A 132 5.56 -21.11 22.11
N GLY A 133 5.04 -21.38 20.91
CA GLY A 133 3.64 -21.81 20.70
C GLY A 133 3.09 -21.39 19.35
N ASP A 134 3.01 -22.35 18.43
CA ASP A 134 2.50 -22.24 17.06
C ASP A 134 1.10 -21.63 16.94
N THR A 135 0.89 -20.77 15.91
CA THR A 135 -0.24 -20.89 14.96
C THR A 135 0.02 -20.04 13.71
N ASN A 136 0.45 -20.73 12.64
CA ASN A 136 0.09 -20.52 11.24
C ASN A 136 -0.32 -19.09 10.79
N ALA A 137 0.67 -18.21 10.61
CA ALA A 137 0.59 -17.08 9.68
C ALA A 137 1.92 -17.01 8.92
N LYS A 138 1.89 -17.54 7.69
CA LYS A 138 3.04 -17.68 6.79
C LYS A 138 3.44 -16.30 6.23
N GLY A 139 4.04 -15.46 7.07
CA GLY A 139 4.82 -14.28 6.69
C GLY A 139 6.31 -14.61 6.77
N VAL A 140 6.81 -15.40 5.81
CA VAL A 140 8.24 -15.71 5.70
C VAL A 140 8.91 -14.58 4.93
N CYS A 141 9.24 -13.50 5.63
CA CYS A 141 10.16 -12.46 5.16
C CYS A 141 10.95 -11.96 6.38
N GLY A 142 11.82 -12.83 6.91
CA GLY A 142 12.46 -12.61 8.22
C GLY A 142 13.89 -12.09 8.16
N GLU A 143 14.79 -12.90 7.57
CA GLU A 143 16.23 -12.63 7.58
C GLU A 143 16.86 -12.72 6.21
N GLY A 144 16.60 -13.76 5.41
CA GLY A 144 17.25 -13.93 4.09
C GLY A 144 17.09 -12.75 3.13
N ASP A 145 15.93 -12.09 3.13
CA ASP A 145 15.68 -10.90 2.28
C ASP A 145 16.48 -9.67 2.73
N LYS A 146 16.61 -9.47 4.04
CA LYS A 146 17.41 -8.36 4.60
C LYS A 146 18.89 -8.57 4.30
N HIS A 147 19.37 -9.81 4.43
CA HIS A 147 20.75 -10.17 4.11
C HIS A 147 21.04 -9.99 2.62
N ARG A 148 20.12 -10.38 1.73
CA ARG A 148 20.26 -10.16 0.27
C ARG A 148 20.28 -8.68 -0.09
N ARG A 149 19.40 -7.88 0.49
CA ARG A 149 19.37 -6.43 0.24
C ARG A 149 20.59 -5.72 0.84
N HIS A 150 21.06 -6.14 2.01
CA HIS A 150 22.32 -5.65 2.58
C HIS A 150 23.51 -5.98 1.68
N TYR A 151 23.62 -7.23 1.22
CA TYR A 151 24.66 -7.65 0.29
C TYR A 151 24.60 -6.88 -1.04
N LEU A 152 23.41 -6.66 -1.60
CA LEU A 152 23.21 -5.80 -2.78
C LEU A 152 23.76 -4.39 -2.52
N GLN A 153 23.41 -3.80 -1.39
CA GLN A 153 23.85 -2.45 -1.05
C GLN A 153 25.37 -2.38 -0.84
N GLU A 154 25.94 -3.31 -0.08
CA GLU A 154 27.37 -3.42 0.16
C GLU A 154 28.17 -3.61 -1.12
N THR A 155 27.74 -4.52 -2.00
CA THR A 155 28.42 -4.75 -3.29
C THR A 155 28.27 -3.58 -4.25
N LYS A 156 27.14 -2.86 -4.20
CA LYS A 156 26.93 -1.63 -4.96
C LYS A 156 27.86 -0.52 -4.47
N ASP A 157 27.94 -0.29 -3.16
CA ASP A 157 28.80 0.73 -2.55
C ASP A 157 30.28 0.41 -2.80
N ARG A 158 30.68 -0.86 -2.68
CA ARG A 158 32.02 -1.33 -3.04
C ARG A 158 32.31 -1.11 -4.52
N SER A 159 31.37 -1.41 -5.42
CA SER A 159 31.52 -1.17 -6.85
C SER A 159 31.71 0.31 -7.17
N GLU A 160 30.94 1.19 -6.53
CA GLU A 160 31.05 2.64 -6.71
C GLU A 160 32.40 3.16 -6.21
N SER A 161 32.83 2.72 -5.02
CA SER A 161 34.14 3.08 -4.46
C SER A 161 35.32 2.56 -5.31
N THR A 162 35.22 1.35 -5.87
CA THR A 162 36.28 0.82 -6.75
C THR A 162 36.34 1.60 -8.07
N ALA A 163 35.19 1.96 -8.65
CA ALA A 163 35.14 2.75 -9.88
C ALA A 163 35.73 4.16 -9.69
N THR A 164 35.41 4.85 -8.60
CA THR A 164 35.99 6.16 -8.30
C THR A 164 37.50 6.05 -8.04
N HIS A 165 37.95 5.02 -7.32
CA HIS A 165 39.37 4.77 -7.08
C HIS A 165 40.17 4.57 -8.38
N ILE A 166 39.72 3.67 -9.25
CA ILE A 166 40.36 3.41 -10.55
C ILE A 166 40.39 4.68 -11.40
N THR A 167 39.28 5.45 -11.41
CA THR A 167 39.19 6.70 -12.17
C THR A 167 40.21 7.74 -11.68
N THR A 168 40.32 7.94 -10.36
CA THR A 168 41.31 8.87 -9.79
C THR A 168 42.73 8.44 -10.13
N ARG A 169 43.06 7.15 -9.98
CA ARG A 169 44.39 6.64 -10.33
C ARG A 169 44.72 6.77 -11.82
N LEU A 170 43.74 6.56 -12.70
CA LEU A 170 43.89 6.79 -14.14
C LEU A 170 44.16 8.27 -14.44
N GLN A 171 43.48 9.20 -13.75
CA GLN A 171 43.73 10.63 -13.89
C GLN A 171 45.13 11.01 -13.41
N ASP A 172 45.55 10.51 -12.25
CA ASP A 172 46.89 10.76 -11.71
C ASP A 172 47.97 10.23 -12.67
N LEU A 173 47.79 9.01 -13.19
CA LEU A 173 48.69 8.43 -14.17
C LEU A 173 48.69 9.24 -15.48
N GLN A 174 47.53 9.70 -15.95
CA GLN A 174 47.44 10.57 -17.13
C GLN A 174 48.23 11.87 -16.93
N ASP A 175 48.07 12.53 -15.78
CA ASP A 175 48.79 13.76 -15.45
C ASP A 175 50.31 13.54 -15.43
N THR A 176 50.77 12.41 -14.86
CA THR A 176 52.21 12.07 -14.86
C THR A 176 52.74 11.80 -16.27
N ILE A 177 52.01 11.06 -17.11
CA ILE A 177 52.41 10.77 -18.49
C ILE A 177 52.42 12.04 -19.34
N ASP A 178 51.43 12.92 -19.18
CA ASP A 178 51.39 14.20 -19.90
C ASP A 178 52.54 15.12 -19.47
N GLN A 179 52.92 15.12 -18.19
CA GLN A 179 54.11 15.83 -17.72
C GLN A 179 55.40 15.26 -18.33
N LEU A 180 55.55 13.94 -18.38
CA LEU A 180 56.70 13.29 -19.03
C LEU A 180 56.74 13.60 -20.53
N LYS A 181 55.59 13.60 -21.19
CA LYS A 181 55.44 13.97 -22.60
C LYS A 181 55.84 15.42 -22.86
N LEU A 182 55.49 16.34 -21.96
CA LEU A 182 55.91 17.75 -22.04
C LEU A 182 57.43 17.88 -21.90
N ASP A 183 58.04 17.15 -20.97
CA ASP A 183 59.49 17.15 -20.74
C ASP A 183 60.26 16.63 -21.97
N VAL A 184 59.73 15.62 -22.66
CA VAL A 184 60.31 15.09 -23.91
C VAL A 184 60.14 16.05 -25.07
N THR A 185 58.92 16.57 -25.27
CA THR A 185 58.56 17.30 -26.50
C THR A 185 58.99 18.76 -26.47
N GLN A 186 58.76 19.45 -25.35
CA GLN A 186 59.03 20.87 -25.21
C GLN A 186 60.40 21.15 -24.62
N ARG A 187 60.79 20.40 -23.57
CA ARG A 187 62.03 20.65 -22.82
C ARG A 187 63.23 19.87 -23.34
N ARG A 188 63.00 18.87 -24.20
CA ARG A 188 64.02 17.96 -24.76
C ARG A 188 64.84 17.26 -23.66
N CYS A 189 64.24 17.06 -22.49
CA CYS A 189 64.81 16.29 -21.41
C CYS A 189 64.50 14.81 -21.64
N ARG A 190 65.41 13.92 -21.21
CA ARG A 190 65.13 12.48 -21.20
C ARG A 190 64.40 12.13 -19.89
N PRO A 191 63.22 11.50 -19.95
CA PRO A 191 62.55 10.94 -18.78
C PRO A 191 63.50 10.04 -18.00
N SER A 192 63.41 10.07 -16.67
CA SER A 192 64.18 9.13 -15.85
C SER A 192 63.68 7.71 -16.11
N THR A 193 64.59 6.74 -16.18
CA THR A 193 64.25 5.33 -16.36
C THR A 193 63.33 4.84 -15.25
N THR A 194 63.58 5.28 -14.01
CA THR A 194 62.73 4.96 -12.85
C THR A 194 61.31 5.52 -12.97
N GLN A 195 61.13 6.69 -13.62
CA GLN A 195 59.79 7.26 -13.83
C GLN A 195 59.01 6.49 -14.90
N LEU A 196 59.70 6.03 -15.94
CA LEU A 196 59.10 5.18 -16.97
C LEU A 196 58.72 3.80 -16.41
N GLU A 197 59.61 3.17 -15.63
CA GLU A 197 59.33 1.91 -14.93
C GLU A 197 58.14 2.05 -13.97
N HIS A 198 58.03 3.18 -13.24
CA HIS A 198 56.89 3.44 -12.39
C HIS A 198 55.58 3.57 -13.19
N CYS A 199 55.58 4.31 -14.29
CA CYS A 199 54.39 4.43 -15.15
C CYS A 199 53.98 3.08 -15.74
N GLU A 200 54.93 2.27 -16.20
CA GLU A 200 54.67 0.92 -16.72
C GLU A 200 54.08 -0.01 -15.65
N GLN A 201 54.60 0.06 -14.42
CA GLN A 201 54.07 -0.69 -13.29
C GLN A 201 52.64 -0.23 -12.92
N GLU A 202 52.40 1.08 -12.88
CA GLU A 202 51.06 1.63 -12.59
C GLU A 202 50.04 1.23 -13.66
N VAL A 203 50.41 1.23 -14.95
CA VAL A 203 49.55 0.70 -16.04
C VAL A 203 49.21 -0.76 -15.78
N ALA A 204 50.23 -1.60 -15.50
CA ALA A 204 50.03 -3.02 -15.27
C ALA A 204 49.19 -3.34 -14.02
N ASP A 205 49.27 -2.51 -12.98
CA ASP A 205 48.47 -2.68 -11.77
C ASP A 205 47.05 -2.15 -11.94
N LEU A 206 46.86 -1.04 -12.69
CA LEU A 206 45.54 -0.57 -13.09
C LEU A 206 44.81 -1.59 -13.96
N ASP A 207 45.49 -2.25 -14.90
CA ASP A 207 44.90 -3.31 -15.73
C ASP A 207 44.37 -4.46 -14.85
N LYS A 208 45.14 -4.91 -13.85
CA LYS A 208 44.71 -5.95 -12.90
C LYS A 208 43.52 -5.50 -12.06
N GLU A 209 43.50 -4.25 -11.62
CA GLU A 209 42.40 -3.69 -10.83
C GLU A 209 41.12 -3.55 -11.65
N ILE A 210 41.23 -3.12 -12.91
CA ILE A 210 40.12 -3.06 -13.86
C ILE A 210 39.57 -4.47 -14.10
N ASP A 211 40.43 -5.48 -14.32
CA ASP A 211 40.01 -6.87 -14.49
C ASP A 211 39.31 -7.42 -13.24
N ALA A 212 39.83 -7.13 -12.05
CA ALA A 212 39.21 -7.52 -10.78
C ALA A 212 37.85 -6.85 -10.59
N PHE A 213 37.72 -5.57 -10.95
CA PHE A 213 36.45 -4.84 -10.93
C PHE A 213 35.44 -5.44 -11.92
N CYS A 214 35.88 -5.79 -13.13
CA CYS A 214 35.04 -6.50 -14.11
C CYS A 214 34.54 -7.85 -13.59
N GLN A 215 35.37 -8.60 -12.83
CA GLN A 215 34.96 -9.87 -12.22
C GLN A 215 33.92 -9.65 -11.11
N LEU A 216 34.13 -8.66 -10.22
CA LEU A 216 33.15 -8.29 -9.20
C LEU A 216 31.79 -7.97 -9.82
N LEU A 217 31.77 -7.18 -10.90
CA LEU A 217 30.53 -6.85 -11.60
C LEU A 217 29.86 -8.07 -12.25
N LYS A 218 30.63 -9.02 -12.79
CA LYS A 218 30.09 -10.26 -13.37
C LYS A 218 29.38 -11.13 -12.31
N GLU A 219 29.92 -11.20 -11.11
CA GLU A 219 29.34 -11.97 -10.00
C GLU A 219 28.16 -11.27 -9.32
N ALA A 220 28.26 -9.94 -9.14
CA ALA A 220 27.23 -9.16 -8.46
C ALA A 220 25.96 -8.98 -9.31
N LYS A 221 26.11 -8.78 -10.64
CA LYS A 221 25.00 -8.53 -11.57
C LYS A 221 23.85 -9.55 -11.50
N PRO A 222 24.06 -10.87 -11.52
CA PRO A 222 22.96 -11.84 -11.40
C PRO A 222 22.25 -11.75 -10.05
N ILE A 223 22.98 -11.50 -8.96
CA ILE A 223 22.40 -11.36 -7.62
C ILE A 223 21.54 -10.10 -7.53
N TRP A 224 22.02 -8.99 -8.11
CA TRP A 224 21.25 -7.74 -8.15
C TRP A 224 19.94 -7.91 -8.92
N LYS A 225 19.99 -8.57 -10.08
CA LYS A 225 18.79 -8.89 -10.87
C LYS A 225 17.79 -9.72 -10.07
N LEU A 226 18.25 -10.76 -9.35
CA LEU A 226 17.39 -11.61 -8.53
C LEU A 226 16.69 -10.81 -7.42
N VAL A 227 17.42 -9.92 -6.74
CA VAL A 227 16.84 -9.08 -5.68
C VAL A 227 15.82 -8.12 -6.27
N TRP A 228 16.13 -7.45 -7.39
CA TRP A 228 15.18 -6.55 -8.06
C TRP A 228 13.93 -7.25 -8.54
N GLU A 229 14.06 -8.44 -9.14
CA GLU A 229 12.92 -9.24 -9.60
C GLU A 229 11.98 -9.59 -8.44
N GLN A 230 12.54 -10.06 -7.32
CA GLN A 230 11.74 -10.36 -6.12
C GLN A 230 11.04 -9.12 -5.57
N GLU A 231 11.73 -7.97 -5.52
CA GLU A 231 11.15 -6.72 -5.04
C GLU A 231 10.04 -6.21 -5.96
N LEU A 232 10.23 -6.28 -7.28
CA LEU A 232 9.19 -5.94 -8.25
C LEU A 232 7.97 -6.87 -8.11
N GLN A 233 8.20 -8.17 -7.95
CA GLN A 233 7.13 -9.13 -7.78
C GLN A 233 6.31 -8.84 -6.51
N ASN A 234 6.98 -8.45 -5.41
CA ASN A 234 6.30 -8.03 -4.19
C ASN A 234 5.45 -6.77 -4.43
N VAL A 235 6.00 -5.76 -5.10
CA VAL A 235 5.25 -4.53 -5.43
C VAL A 235 4.02 -4.83 -6.29
N VAL A 236 4.15 -5.72 -7.29
CA VAL A 236 3.01 -6.11 -8.15
C VAL A 236 1.94 -6.84 -7.34
N GLN A 237 2.32 -7.75 -6.45
CA GLN A 237 1.39 -8.45 -5.56
C GLN A 237 0.66 -7.47 -4.63
N GLU A 238 1.39 -6.54 -4.03
CA GLU A 238 0.82 -5.51 -3.14
C GLU A 238 -0.15 -4.57 -3.89
N GLN A 239 0.18 -4.18 -5.14
CA GLN A 239 -0.72 -3.40 -5.98
C GLN A 239 -1.99 -4.17 -6.34
N GLN A 240 -1.89 -5.46 -6.64
CA GLN A 240 -3.05 -6.30 -6.95
C GLN A 240 -3.95 -6.46 -5.71
N PHE A 241 -3.35 -6.70 -4.54
CA PHE A 241 -4.08 -6.74 -3.27
C PHE A 241 -4.80 -5.42 -2.98
N LEU A 242 -4.14 -4.27 -3.20
CA LEU A 242 -4.77 -2.97 -2.99
C LEU A 242 -6.02 -2.79 -3.88
N LYS A 243 -5.93 -3.16 -5.16
CA LYS A 243 -7.09 -3.10 -6.08
C LYS A 243 -8.24 -4.00 -5.62
N GLU A 244 -7.94 -5.18 -5.11
CA GLU A 244 -8.95 -6.09 -4.55
C GLU A 244 -9.62 -5.48 -3.31
N GLN A 245 -8.86 -4.82 -2.44
CA GLN A 245 -9.43 -4.09 -1.29
C GLN A 245 -10.28 -2.89 -1.73
N GLU A 246 -9.84 -2.14 -2.74
CA GLU A 246 -10.62 -1.03 -3.29
C GLU A 246 -11.95 -1.52 -3.89
N ALA A 247 -11.93 -2.62 -4.64
CA ALA A 247 -13.14 -3.25 -5.18
C ALA A 247 -14.08 -3.71 -4.05
N LEU A 248 -13.55 -4.38 -3.02
CA LEU A 248 -14.34 -4.80 -1.86
C LEU A 248 -15.00 -3.61 -1.15
N VAL A 249 -14.31 -2.48 -1.03
CA VAL A 249 -14.88 -1.27 -0.42
C VAL A 249 -16.05 -0.74 -1.25
N LEU A 250 -15.98 -0.80 -2.59
CA LEU A 250 -17.10 -0.42 -3.44
C LEU A 250 -18.30 -1.35 -3.22
N ASP A 251 -18.09 -2.66 -3.21
CA ASP A 251 -19.16 -3.63 -2.95
C ASP A 251 -19.83 -3.39 -1.58
N LEU A 252 -19.03 -3.13 -0.53
CA LEU A 252 -19.54 -2.82 0.81
C LEU A 252 -20.32 -1.50 0.85
N ARG A 253 -19.99 -0.53 0.01
CA ARG A 253 -20.72 0.74 -0.10
C ARG A 253 -22.07 0.53 -0.74
N ASP A 254 -22.13 -0.29 -1.78
CA ASP A 254 -23.37 -0.65 -2.46
C ASP A 254 -24.28 -1.44 -1.53
N ASP A 255 -23.75 -2.46 -0.85
CA ASP A 255 -24.48 -3.23 0.18
C ASP A 255 -25.02 -2.32 1.30
N HIS A 256 -24.21 -1.35 1.77
CA HIS A 256 -24.65 -0.38 2.77
C HIS A 256 -25.78 0.51 2.26
N ALA A 257 -25.71 0.97 1.01
CA ALA A 257 -26.75 1.77 0.38
C ALA A 257 -28.08 1.01 0.29
N ASP A 258 -28.02 -0.28 -0.09
CA ASP A 258 -29.17 -1.17 -0.12
C ASP A 258 -29.81 -1.35 1.26
N LEU A 259 -29.00 -1.59 2.29
CA LEU A 259 -29.47 -1.68 3.68
C LEU A 259 -30.14 -0.37 4.15
N VAL A 260 -29.58 0.79 3.79
CA VAL A 260 -30.18 2.08 4.09
C VAL A 260 -31.53 2.25 3.37
N GLN A 261 -31.66 1.77 2.13
CA GLN A 261 -32.93 1.80 1.41
C GLN A 261 -33.99 0.90 2.07
N VAL A 262 -33.63 -0.33 2.46
CA VAL A 262 -34.52 -1.23 3.20
C VAL A 262 -34.95 -0.61 4.54
N LEU A 263 -34.02 0.02 5.26
CA LEU A 263 -34.34 0.72 6.50
C LEU A 263 -35.34 1.86 6.28
N LYS A 264 -35.18 2.67 5.23
CA LYS A 264 -36.15 3.71 4.86
C LYS A 264 -37.52 3.13 4.53
N GLN A 265 -37.57 1.99 3.85
CA GLN A 265 -38.83 1.29 3.57
C GLN A 265 -39.50 0.81 4.86
N LEU A 266 -38.75 0.21 5.78
CA LEU A 266 -39.25 -0.22 7.09
C LEU A 266 -39.76 0.96 7.93
N GLN A 267 -39.06 2.10 7.91
CA GLN A 267 -39.52 3.33 8.57
C GLN A 267 -40.87 3.80 8.01
N LYS A 268 -41.06 3.78 6.69
CA LYS A 268 -42.35 4.12 6.06
C LYS A 268 -43.46 3.14 6.45
N VAL A 269 -43.16 1.83 6.46
CA VAL A 269 -44.12 0.81 6.90
C VAL A 269 -44.50 1.03 8.36
N HIS A 270 -43.52 1.33 9.22
CA HIS A 270 -43.77 1.65 10.62
C HIS A 270 -44.66 2.90 10.76
N GLU A 271 -44.40 3.97 10.00
CA GLU A 271 -45.22 5.19 9.99
C GLU A 271 -46.68 4.88 9.57
N ILE A 272 -46.88 4.07 8.53
CA ILE A 272 -48.21 3.64 8.08
C ILE A 272 -48.92 2.82 9.16
N GLN A 273 -48.24 1.85 9.78
CA GLN A 273 -48.81 1.02 10.84
C GLN A 273 -49.23 1.84 12.08
N THR A 274 -48.42 2.80 12.49
CA THR A 274 -48.74 3.72 13.58
C THR A 274 -49.94 4.60 13.22
N ARG A 275 -49.96 5.19 12.02
CA ARG A 275 -51.12 5.94 11.51
C ARG A 275 -52.40 5.09 11.43
N GLN A 276 -52.30 3.82 11.02
CA GLN A 276 -53.46 2.91 10.98
C GLN A 276 -53.98 2.53 12.38
N ARG A 277 -53.11 2.46 13.39
CA ARG A 277 -53.53 2.35 14.79
C ARG A 277 -54.27 3.59 15.27
N ASP A 278 -53.77 4.77 14.95
CA ASP A 278 -54.34 6.03 15.43
C ASP A 278 -55.65 6.40 14.71
N ASN A 279 -55.80 6.05 13.43
CA ASN A 279 -57.01 6.29 12.64
C ASN A 279 -58.08 5.18 12.82
N GLY A 280 -57.74 4.09 13.50
CA GLY A 280 -58.59 2.94 13.82
C GLY A 280 -59.14 2.96 15.25
N GLY A 281 -59.21 4.13 15.88
CA GLY A 281 -59.83 4.30 17.20
C GLY A 281 -61.36 4.16 17.14
N ASN A 282 -61.87 2.93 17.18
CA ASN A 282 -62.95 2.46 18.06
C ASN A 282 -63.63 1.19 17.51
N ALA A 283 -63.03 0.03 17.80
CA ALA A 283 -63.78 -1.22 17.96
C ALA A 283 -63.21 -1.94 19.19
N SER A 284 -63.80 -1.65 20.34
CA SER A 284 -63.54 -2.34 21.59
C SER A 284 -63.79 -3.84 21.47
N SER A 285 -62.94 -4.61 22.17
CA SER A 285 -63.14 -5.99 22.61
C SER A 285 -63.05 -7.09 21.55
N SER A 286 -62.18 -8.07 21.78
CA SER A 286 -62.66 -9.32 22.39
C SER A 286 -61.59 -10.43 22.36
N SER A 287 -61.46 -11.06 23.52
CA SER A 287 -61.16 -12.49 23.66
C SER A 287 -59.77 -13.00 23.30
N VAL A 288 -58.95 -13.11 24.35
CA VAL A 288 -58.20 -14.34 24.61
C VAL A 288 -59.14 -15.55 24.48
N ARG A 289 -59.30 -16.09 23.27
CA ARG A 289 -59.84 -17.44 23.05
C ARG A 289 -58.67 -18.41 22.93
N SER A 290 -58.53 -19.18 23.99
CA SER A 290 -57.79 -20.44 24.10
C SER A 290 -57.82 -21.26 22.82
N ILE A 291 -56.63 -21.53 22.29
CA ILE A 291 -56.37 -22.52 21.26
C ILE A 291 -56.27 -23.88 21.95
N PHE A 292 -57.42 -24.49 22.26
CA PHE A 292 -57.54 -25.93 22.48
C PHE A 292 -58.96 -26.36 22.05
N PRO A 293 -59.14 -27.10 20.95
CA PRO A 293 -60.38 -27.80 20.73
C PRO A 293 -60.36 -29.05 21.61
N ALA A 294 -61.04 -28.97 22.76
CA ALA A 294 -61.37 -30.15 23.55
C ALA A 294 -62.37 -30.99 22.74
N LEU A 295 -61.90 -32.17 22.33
CA LEU A 295 -62.75 -33.29 21.97
C LEU A 295 -63.59 -33.65 23.19
N SER A 296 -64.90 -33.44 23.10
CA SER A 296 -65.87 -34.06 24.01
C SER A 296 -66.99 -34.67 23.20
N ILE A 297 -66.85 -35.99 23.05
CA ILE A 297 -67.86 -37.00 22.79
C ILE A 297 -69.15 -36.71 23.56
N GLY A 298 -70.30 -36.82 22.88
CA GLY A 298 -71.57 -37.11 23.55
C GLY A 298 -72.83 -36.58 22.84
N GLY A 299 -73.57 -37.50 22.19
CA GLY A 299 -75.03 -37.62 22.39
C GLY A 299 -75.98 -36.93 21.39
N ASP A 300 -76.62 -37.77 20.57
CA ASP A 300 -77.99 -37.75 20.04
C ASP A 300 -78.78 -36.43 19.93
N GLY A 301 -79.34 -36.21 18.73
CA GLY A 301 -80.37 -35.20 18.49
C GLY A 301 -80.84 -35.13 17.04
N SER A 302 -81.67 -36.09 16.65
CA SER A 302 -82.44 -36.12 15.40
C SER A 302 -83.29 -34.85 15.18
N ASN A 303 -83.17 -34.19 14.02
CA ASN A 303 -84.35 -33.72 13.28
C ASN A 303 -84.05 -33.34 11.83
N ASN A 304 -84.92 -33.82 10.93
CA ASN A 304 -84.88 -33.66 9.48
C ASN A 304 -85.62 -32.40 9.00
N ASN A 305 -85.28 -32.03 7.76
CA ASN A 305 -85.99 -31.20 6.79
C ASN A 305 -86.00 -29.68 6.98
N THR A 306 -85.36 -28.97 6.03
CA THR A 306 -86.09 -28.41 4.88
C THR A 306 -85.11 -27.87 3.84
N SER A 307 -85.19 -28.44 2.64
CA SER A 307 -84.57 -27.93 1.42
C SER A 307 -85.22 -26.60 1.01
N SER A 308 -84.42 -25.61 0.64
CA SER A 308 -84.83 -24.56 -0.30
C SER A 308 -83.60 -23.93 -0.94
N SER A 309 -83.51 -24.16 -2.25
CA SER A 309 -82.55 -23.61 -3.20
C SER A 309 -82.59 -22.07 -3.26
N SER A 310 -81.41 -21.46 -3.34
CA SER A 310 -81.17 -20.21 -4.06
C SER A 310 -79.65 -20.09 -4.29
N SER A 311 -79.11 -20.47 -5.45
CA SER A 311 -79.08 -19.69 -6.70
C SER A 311 -78.32 -18.36 -6.59
N ILE A 312 -76.99 -18.41 -6.48
CA ILE A 312 -76.09 -17.43 -7.13
C ILE A 312 -74.88 -18.19 -7.70
N HIS A 313 -74.65 -18.05 -9.00
CA HIS A 313 -73.54 -18.62 -9.78
C HIS A 313 -72.80 -17.50 -10.52
N TYR A 314 -71.50 -17.32 -10.21
CA TYR A 314 -70.34 -17.09 -11.11
C TYR A 314 -69.21 -16.35 -10.37
N GLY A 315 -68.00 -16.92 -10.40
CA GLY A 315 -66.74 -16.22 -10.06
C GLY A 315 -65.66 -17.15 -9.48
N GLY A 316 -64.83 -17.73 -10.35
CA GLY A 316 -63.84 -18.80 -10.05
C GLY A 316 -62.98 -18.64 -8.79
N GLY A 317 -62.88 -19.72 -8.03
CA GLY A 317 -61.97 -19.92 -6.91
C GLY A 317 -62.01 -21.38 -6.47
N GLU A 318 -61.06 -22.16 -6.97
CA GLU A 318 -60.84 -23.58 -6.67
C GLU A 318 -60.91 -23.91 -5.16
N PRO A 319 -61.67 -24.93 -4.71
CA PRO A 319 -61.72 -25.36 -3.30
C PRO A 319 -60.47 -26.17 -2.86
N GLY A 320 -59.37 -26.10 -3.60
CA GLY A 320 -58.19 -26.96 -3.42
C GLY A 320 -57.00 -26.33 -2.70
N ASP A 321 -56.96 -25.01 -2.54
CA ASP A 321 -55.71 -24.33 -2.16
C ASP A 321 -55.32 -24.53 -0.68
N MET A 322 -56.29 -24.47 0.24
CA MET A 322 -56.05 -24.77 1.66
C MET A 322 -55.76 -26.26 1.90
N ALA A 323 -56.44 -27.17 1.20
CA ALA A 323 -56.19 -28.61 1.35
C ALA A 323 -54.83 -29.02 0.75
N SER A 324 -54.41 -28.37 -0.35
CA SER A 324 -53.11 -28.56 -0.98
C SER A 324 -51.98 -28.02 -0.10
N VAL A 325 -52.12 -26.82 0.46
CA VAL A 325 -51.19 -26.25 1.44
C VAL A 325 -51.12 -27.11 2.70
N LEU A 326 -52.25 -27.59 3.23
CA LEU A 326 -52.27 -28.49 4.39
C LEU A 326 -51.59 -29.84 4.06
N LYS A 327 -51.78 -30.41 2.86
CA LYS A 327 -51.10 -31.63 2.41
C LYS A 327 -49.59 -31.40 2.19
N GLN A 328 -49.20 -30.24 1.68
CA GLN A 328 -47.80 -29.85 1.53
C GLN A 328 -47.14 -29.65 2.91
N VAL A 329 -47.84 -29.01 3.86
CA VAL A 329 -47.42 -28.87 5.27
C VAL A 329 -47.29 -30.23 5.97
N THR A 330 -48.12 -31.22 5.63
CA THR A 330 -47.95 -32.60 6.14
C THR A 330 -46.75 -33.35 5.56
N THR A 331 -46.17 -32.87 4.45
CA THR A 331 -45.04 -33.52 3.74
C THR A 331 -43.73 -32.75 3.91
N ILE A 332 -43.72 -31.62 4.64
CA ILE A 332 -42.48 -30.90 4.96
C ILE A 332 -41.71 -31.70 5.99
N ASP A 333 -40.53 -32.19 5.59
CA ASP A 333 -39.61 -32.88 6.49
C ASP A 333 -39.19 -31.95 7.63
N VAL A 334 -39.34 -32.45 8.86
CA VAL A 334 -39.03 -31.72 10.09
C VAL A 334 -37.51 -31.67 10.28
N ASP A 335 -36.86 -30.70 9.64
CA ASP A 335 -35.43 -30.44 9.83
C ASP A 335 -35.18 -29.71 11.16
N HIS A 336 -34.80 -30.50 12.16
CA HIS A 336 -34.46 -30.06 13.51
C HIS A 336 -33.27 -29.10 13.54
N THR A 337 -32.27 -29.26 12.66
CA THR A 337 -31.09 -28.38 12.62
C THR A 337 -31.45 -27.00 12.08
N LYS A 338 -32.27 -26.97 11.03
CA LYS A 338 -32.82 -25.74 10.46
C LYS A 338 -33.72 -25.01 11.46
N ARG A 339 -34.53 -25.76 12.23
CA ARG A 339 -35.36 -25.21 13.31
C ARG A 339 -34.53 -24.62 14.44
N VAL A 340 -33.51 -25.32 14.92
CA VAL A 340 -32.62 -24.84 16.00
C VAL A 340 -31.89 -23.58 15.57
N LYS A 341 -31.34 -23.56 14.35
CA LYS A 341 -30.66 -22.37 13.80
C LYS A 341 -31.62 -21.18 13.63
N ALA A 342 -32.86 -21.43 13.22
CA ALA A 342 -33.89 -20.39 13.15
C ALA A 342 -34.30 -19.87 14.54
N MET A 343 -34.41 -20.74 15.56
CA MET A 343 -34.66 -20.33 16.95
C MET A 343 -33.50 -19.50 17.50
N GLU A 344 -32.25 -19.92 17.28
CA GLU A 344 -31.06 -19.19 17.74
C GLU A 344 -30.98 -17.80 17.08
N GLN A 345 -31.27 -17.70 15.78
CA GLN A 345 -31.36 -16.42 15.09
C GLN A 345 -32.49 -15.53 15.63
N ALA A 346 -33.67 -16.10 15.91
CA ALA A 346 -34.80 -15.37 16.49
C ALA A 346 -34.49 -14.89 17.92
N GLU A 347 -33.83 -15.71 18.73
CA GLU A 347 -33.39 -15.36 20.08
C GLU A 347 -32.32 -14.27 20.05
N LYS A 348 -31.34 -14.36 19.14
CA LYS A 348 -30.33 -13.33 18.91
C LYS A 348 -30.95 -11.99 18.46
N MET A 349 -31.98 -12.03 17.60
CA MET A 349 -32.73 -10.83 17.21
C MET A 349 -33.46 -10.21 18.41
N ARG A 350 -34.17 -11.01 19.22
CA ARG A 350 -34.81 -10.51 20.46
C ARG A 350 -33.81 -9.94 21.44
N ALA A 351 -32.66 -10.58 21.63
CA ALA A 351 -31.62 -10.09 22.52
C ALA A 351 -31.09 -8.73 22.07
N ARG A 352 -30.90 -8.53 20.75
CA ARG A 352 -30.52 -7.23 20.18
C ARG A 352 -31.64 -6.18 20.33
N GLU A 353 -32.91 -6.56 20.17
CA GLU A 353 -34.05 -5.66 20.38
C GLU A 353 -34.18 -5.22 21.84
N LEU A 354 -34.06 -6.15 22.79
CA LEU A 354 -34.04 -5.88 24.23
C LEU A 354 -32.87 -4.97 24.62
N ALA A 355 -31.68 -5.20 24.08
CA ALA A 355 -30.51 -4.34 24.31
C ALA A 355 -30.67 -2.93 23.70
N ASN A 356 -31.42 -2.80 22.60
CA ASN A 356 -31.68 -1.51 21.96
C ASN A 356 -32.90 -0.77 22.57
N ARG A 357 -33.72 -1.43 23.39
CA ARG A 357 -34.80 -0.78 24.17
C ARG A 357 -34.20 -0.05 25.36
N ILE A 358 -33.74 1.17 25.12
CA ILE A 358 -33.46 2.17 26.15
C ILE A 358 -34.82 2.74 26.61
N ASP A 359 -35.02 2.84 27.93
CA ASP A 359 -36.26 3.40 28.50
C ASP A 359 -36.38 4.88 28.12
N ASP A 360 -37.61 5.38 27.92
CA ASP A 360 -37.79 6.74 27.37
C ASP A 360 -37.20 7.83 28.28
N PHE A 361 -37.13 7.55 29.59
CA PHE A 361 -36.43 8.37 30.58
C PHE A 361 -34.90 8.40 30.39
N GLU A 362 -34.28 7.28 30.05
CA GLU A 362 -32.83 7.20 29.79
C GLU A 362 -32.44 7.91 28.48
N LYS A 363 -33.32 7.87 27.45
CA LYS A 363 -33.17 8.68 26.24
C LYS A 363 -33.27 10.18 26.53
N GLU A 364 -34.22 10.59 27.36
CA GLU A 364 -34.33 12.00 27.78
C GLU A 364 -33.11 12.45 28.60
N LEU A 365 -32.58 11.58 29.48
CA LEU A 365 -31.38 11.87 30.26
C LEU A 365 -30.13 12.05 29.40
N THR A 366 -29.88 11.15 28.45
CA THR A 366 -28.74 11.26 27.53
C THR A 366 -28.84 12.55 26.70
N ALA A 367 -30.02 12.87 26.15
CA ALA A 367 -30.24 14.13 25.42
C ALA A 367 -30.06 15.37 26.30
N PHE A 368 -30.48 15.33 27.57
CA PHE A 368 -30.34 16.44 28.53
C PHE A 368 -28.87 16.68 28.93
N VAL A 369 -28.11 15.59 29.10
CA VAL A 369 -26.68 15.62 29.42
C VAL A 369 -25.84 16.07 28.21
N ASP A 370 -26.15 15.58 27.01
CA ASP A 370 -25.51 16.01 25.75
C ASP A 370 -25.76 17.49 25.46
N ALA A 371 -26.97 17.99 25.77
CA ALA A 371 -27.29 19.41 25.67
C ALA A 371 -26.53 20.30 26.68
N LYS A 372 -25.68 19.74 27.56
CA LYS A 372 -24.89 20.44 28.60
C LYS A 372 -25.70 21.43 29.44
N LYS A 373 -27.01 21.18 29.62
CA LYS A 373 -27.93 22.02 30.40
C LYS A 373 -27.78 21.84 31.91
N LEU A 374 -26.97 20.86 32.34
CA LEU A 374 -26.64 20.65 33.74
C LEU A 374 -25.70 21.77 34.22
N LYS A 375 -26.15 22.56 35.20
CA LYS A 375 -25.29 23.50 35.91
C LYS A 375 -24.12 22.71 36.49
N ARG A 376 -22.87 23.13 36.24
CA ARG A 376 -21.64 22.55 36.83
C ARG A 376 -21.55 22.88 38.32
N THR A 377 -22.57 22.55 39.08
CA THR A 377 -22.42 22.38 40.52
C THR A 377 -21.64 21.08 40.66
N GLY A 378 -20.35 21.16 40.99
CA GLY A 378 -19.66 20.00 41.56
C GLY A 378 -20.60 19.45 42.64
N GLY A 379 -20.87 18.15 42.60
CA GLY A 379 -22.01 17.54 43.29
C GLY A 379 -22.04 17.78 44.80
N ALA A 380 -22.87 17.03 45.53
CA ALA A 380 -23.04 17.17 46.98
C ALA A 380 -21.70 17.27 47.75
N GLU A 381 -20.68 16.54 47.29
CA GLU A 381 -19.33 16.55 47.86
C GLU A 381 -18.61 17.92 47.77
N GLN A 382 -18.77 18.67 46.66
CA GLN A 382 -18.17 20.00 46.51
C GLN A 382 -18.85 21.01 47.43
N VAL A 383 -20.17 20.88 47.61
CA VAL A 383 -20.96 21.71 48.54
C VAL A 383 -20.56 21.44 49.99
N ASP A 384 -20.39 20.16 50.36
CA ASP A 384 -19.92 19.79 51.70
C ASP A 384 -18.47 20.20 51.95
N ARG A 385 -17.62 20.18 50.93
CA ARG A 385 -16.24 20.72 51.03
C ARG A 385 -16.25 22.24 51.25
N GLN A 386 -17.15 22.98 50.59
CA GLN A 386 -17.30 24.41 50.82
C GLN A 386 -17.87 24.73 52.20
N ARG A 387 -18.81 23.93 52.72
CA ARG A 387 -19.30 24.06 54.09
C ARG A 387 -18.18 23.86 55.10
N LYS A 388 -17.44 22.76 55.00
CA LYS A 388 -16.28 22.49 55.87
C LYS A 388 -15.23 23.60 55.81
N GLN A 389 -14.94 24.15 54.63
CA GLN A 389 -14.01 25.27 54.50
C GLN A 389 -14.52 26.54 55.18
N LYS A 390 -15.81 26.86 55.08
CA LYS A 390 -16.41 27.99 55.79
C LYS A 390 -16.41 27.78 57.29
N ASP A 391 -16.72 26.57 57.75
CA ASP A 391 -16.68 26.21 59.17
C ASP A 391 -15.26 26.30 59.72
N GLU A 392 -14.25 25.85 58.97
CA GLU A 392 -12.83 25.96 59.34
C GLU A 392 -12.36 27.42 59.35
N GLN A 393 -12.81 28.24 58.39
CA GLN A 393 -12.53 29.68 58.37
C GLN A 393 -13.17 30.40 59.56
N LEU A 394 -14.42 30.04 59.91
CA LEU A 394 -15.10 30.55 61.09
C LEU A 394 -14.34 30.17 62.36
N LEU A 395 -13.90 28.91 62.45
CA LEU A 395 -13.12 28.41 63.57
C LEU A 395 -11.79 29.17 63.69
N LYS A 396 -11.06 29.35 62.58
CA LYS A 396 -9.83 30.15 62.54
C LYS A 396 -10.07 31.62 62.92
N ALA A 397 -11.18 32.22 62.48
CA ALA A 397 -11.54 33.59 62.85
C ALA A 397 -11.79 33.71 64.36
N LEU A 398 -12.56 32.77 64.94
CA LEU A 398 -12.81 32.70 66.38
C LEU A 398 -11.52 32.53 67.19
N TYR A 399 -10.63 31.62 66.77
CA TYR A 399 -9.32 31.44 67.41
C TYR A 399 -8.39 32.67 67.25
N SER A 400 -8.40 33.33 66.09
CA SER A 400 -7.62 34.56 65.87
C SER A 400 -8.10 35.73 66.74
N ASN A 401 -9.42 35.78 67.02
CA ASN A 401 -10.02 36.83 67.84
C ASN A 401 -9.76 36.57 69.33
N SER A 402 -9.65 35.30 69.74
CA SER A 402 -9.28 34.92 71.11
C SER A 402 -7.80 35.15 71.43
N ASN A 403 -6.91 35.19 70.43
CA ASN A 403 -5.45 35.37 70.60
C ASN A 403 -5.00 36.85 70.54
N LYS A 404 -5.94 37.80 70.36
CA LYS A 404 -5.70 39.26 70.43
C LYS A 404 -6.10 39.87 71.80
N GLY A 405 -6.45 39.03 72.78
CA GLY A 405 -6.91 39.43 74.11
C GLY A 405 -5.92 39.20 75.27
N ILE A 406 -4.63 39.01 74.96
CA ILE A 406 -3.48 39.01 75.89
C ILE A 406 -2.45 39.95 75.27
#